data_AF-A0A6A5H8H8-F1
#
_entry.id   AF-A0A6A5H8H8-F1
#
_cell.length_a   1.000
_cell.length_b   1.000
_cell.length_c   1.000
_cell.angle_alpha   90.00
_cell.angle_beta   90.00
_cell.angle_gamma   90.00
#
_symmetry.space_group_name_H-M   'P 1'
#
loop_
_entity.id
_entity.type
_entity.pdbx_description
1 polymer ?
#
loop_
_entity_poly.entity_id
_entity_poly.type
_entity_poly.pdbx_seq_one_letter_code
_entity_poly.pdbx_strand_id
1 'polypeptide(L)'
;MNDESLLETTRISDTCRLWLLDIGQTPVPTLLIDRHILKQVENGRCDQMDGVRTAIQIGVDVEFQWKSDSWDKKFEVFFYVNDTEKDYLDFRTERRKIIPKNFPTQRIGNLLIPTVIPIFLEFWHRANYVPCRNMTIKRDSPRLETFPFLQKYILKDPPIPPRESVRHLAALRDQMLRFGIFPFLNGGTFLGWFRECTVIPHTTDMDLAIFSENWNTEFFEFLWSKQSKFRVKRQLGMVNDSYEVTVLPKTGFPTPIDIFLLYEGRNYTTGADYRWVGGTAIDGQKYKYIYPPYDPYCSADLLGHIFWVTCTPEVKVTLEYGTRWYTDRNSLKYVWNAARNVVRNGRFSEKQMRDDVYNEYRF
;
A
#
# COMPACT_ATOMS: atom_id res chain seq x y z
N MET A 1 -24.12 0.80 11.97
CA MET A 1 -24.79 1.07 10.68
C MET A 1 -23.76 0.76 9.62
N ASN A 2 -24.05 -0.24 8.78
CA ASN A 2 -23.09 -1.17 8.19
C ASN A 2 -21.90 -0.50 7.50
N ASP A 3 -20.70 -0.91 7.94
CA ASP A 3 -19.44 -0.72 7.23
C ASP A 3 -19.41 -1.72 6.06
N GLU A 4 -20.36 -1.56 5.13
CA GLU A 4 -20.45 -2.42 3.95
C GLU A 4 -19.22 -2.15 3.07
N SER A 5 -18.44 -3.22 2.87
CA SER A 5 -17.52 -3.32 1.75
C SER A 5 -18.30 -2.99 0.48
N LEU A 6 -17.85 -1.99 -0.29
CA LEU A 6 -18.42 -1.69 -1.61
C LEU A 6 -18.11 -2.80 -2.62
N LEU A 7 -17.19 -3.71 -2.29
CA LEU A 7 -16.85 -4.85 -3.10
C LEU A 7 -17.81 -6.00 -2.81
N GLU A 8 -18.32 -6.59 -3.88
CA GLU A 8 -19.26 -7.71 -3.82
C GLU A 8 -18.63 -8.91 -3.13
N THR A 9 -19.33 -9.45 -2.13
CA THR A 9 -18.96 -10.72 -1.51
C THR A 9 -19.34 -11.88 -2.42
N THR A 10 -18.40 -12.81 -2.62
CA THR A 10 -18.61 -14.07 -3.33
C THR A 10 -19.75 -14.87 -2.68
N ARG A 11 -20.78 -15.19 -3.47
CA ARG A 11 -21.84 -16.11 -3.07
C ARG A 11 -21.38 -17.55 -3.36
N ILE A 12 -21.15 -18.32 -2.31
CA ILE A 12 -20.74 -19.73 -2.42
C ILE A 12 -21.95 -20.56 -2.89
N SER A 13 -21.83 -21.26 -4.02
CA SER A 13 -22.87 -22.16 -4.53
C SER A 13 -23.09 -23.37 -3.63
N ASP A 14 -24.27 -24.00 -3.69
CA ASP A 14 -24.56 -25.20 -2.88
C ASP A 14 -23.58 -26.35 -3.16
N THR A 15 -23.22 -26.55 -4.44
CA THR A 15 -22.21 -27.52 -4.86
C THR A 15 -20.86 -27.24 -4.21
N CYS A 16 -20.40 -25.97 -4.25
CA CYS A 16 -19.17 -25.58 -3.59
C CYS A 16 -19.26 -25.71 -2.07
N ARG A 17 -20.40 -25.40 -1.47
CA ARG A 17 -20.61 -25.54 -0.03
C ARG A 17 -20.46 -26.99 0.44
N LEU A 18 -21.01 -27.95 -0.30
CA LEU A 18 -20.87 -29.38 0.01
C LEU A 18 -19.42 -29.84 -0.09
N TRP A 19 -18.72 -29.46 -1.16
CA TRP A 19 -17.30 -29.79 -1.34
C TRP A 19 -16.42 -29.14 -0.26
N LEU A 20 -16.67 -27.88 0.08
CA LEU A 20 -15.97 -27.17 1.16
C LEU A 20 -16.26 -27.77 2.55
N LEU A 21 -17.45 -28.32 2.78
CA LEU A 21 -17.78 -29.04 4.02
C LEU A 21 -16.98 -30.35 4.15
N ASP A 22 -16.79 -31.08 3.04
CA ASP A 22 -15.99 -32.30 3.02
C ASP A 22 -14.52 -32.03 3.34
N ILE A 23 -13.91 -31.04 2.68
CA ILE A 23 -12.52 -30.66 2.98
C ILE A 23 -12.39 -29.91 4.31
N GLY A 24 -13.45 -29.26 4.78
CA GLY A 24 -13.47 -28.44 5.99
C GLY A 24 -13.49 -29.20 7.31
N GLN A 25 -13.34 -30.53 7.28
CA GLN A 25 -13.17 -31.41 8.45
C GLN A 25 -11.75 -31.35 9.03
N THR A 26 -11.18 -30.14 9.12
CA THR A 26 -9.87 -29.92 9.71
C THR A 26 -9.92 -29.97 11.24
N PRO A 27 -8.85 -30.39 11.94
CA PRO A 27 -8.84 -30.52 13.41
C PRO A 27 -8.95 -29.17 14.16
N VAL A 28 -8.64 -28.05 13.52
CA VAL A 28 -8.67 -26.68 14.08
C VAL A 28 -9.09 -25.69 12.99
N PRO A 29 -9.46 -24.44 13.32
CA PRO A 29 -9.74 -23.41 12.33
C PRO A 29 -8.57 -23.20 11.35
N THR A 30 -8.87 -23.16 10.05
CA THR A 30 -7.87 -23.08 8.97
C THR A 30 -8.30 -22.11 7.89
N LEU A 31 -7.40 -21.25 7.44
CA LEU A 31 -7.64 -20.32 6.34
C LEU A 31 -7.39 -21.00 4.99
N LEU A 32 -8.38 -20.97 4.09
CA LEU A 32 -8.15 -21.41 2.72
C LEU A 32 -7.31 -20.36 1.97
N ILE A 33 -6.10 -20.73 1.55
CA ILE A 33 -5.16 -19.83 0.84
C ILE A 33 -4.84 -20.31 -0.58
N ASP A 34 -5.31 -21.49 -0.96
CA ASP A 34 -5.09 -22.06 -2.29
C ASP A 34 -5.74 -21.21 -3.38
N ARG A 35 -4.92 -20.58 -4.22
CA ARG A 35 -5.37 -19.66 -5.27
C ARG A 35 -6.23 -20.36 -6.31
N HIS A 36 -5.93 -21.61 -6.65
CA HIS A 36 -6.67 -22.33 -7.66
C HIS A 36 -8.06 -22.65 -7.11
N ILE A 37 -8.13 -23.14 -5.87
CA ILE A 37 -9.40 -23.48 -5.23
C ILE A 37 -10.26 -22.24 -5.05
N LEU A 38 -9.70 -21.15 -4.53
CA LEU A 38 -10.44 -19.90 -4.34
C LEU A 38 -11.06 -19.40 -5.66
N LYS A 39 -10.33 -19.48 -6.79
CA LYS A 39 -10.87 -19.13 -8.11
C LYS A 39 -12.02 -20.03 -8.56
N GLN A 40 -11.99 -21.32 -8.26
CA GLN A 40 -13.11 -22.20 -8.62
C GLN A 40 -14.31 -21.98 -7.71
N VAL A 41 -14.10 -21.69 -6.42
CA VAL A 41 -15.16 -21.30 -5.48
C VAL A 41 -15.84 -20.02 -5.98
N GLU A 42 -15.04 -19.03 -6.40
CA GLU A 42 -15.54 -17.80 -7.01
C GLU A 42 -16.39 -18.07 -8.27
N ASN A 43 -15.93 -18.98 -9.14
CA ASN A 43 -16.64 -19.35 -10.37
C ASN A 43 -17.79 -20.34 -10.16
N GLY A 44 -18.01 -20.83 -8.94
CA GLY A 44 -19.02 -21.85 -8.62
C GLY A 44 -18.76 -23.25 -9.19
N ARG A 45 -17.52 -23.57 -9.58
CA ARG A 45 -17.13 -24.81 -10.30
C ARG A 45 -16.42 -25.84 -9.41
N CYS A 46 -16.99 -26.16 -8.26
CA CYS A 46 -16.38 -27.10 -7.31
C CYS A 46 -16.67 -28.58 -7.63
N ASP A 47 -17.60 -28.86 -8.55
CA ASP A 47 -17.87 -30.18 -9.13
C ASP A 47 -16.69 -30.71 -9.98
N GLN A 48 -15.84 -29.81 -10.48
CA GLN A 48 -14.68 -30.14 -11.32
C GLN A 48 -13.39 -30.36 -10.51
N MET A 49 -13.50 -30.39 -9.18
CA MET A 49 -12.36 -30.51 -8.26
C MET A 49 -11.96 -31.95 -7.96
N ASP A 50 -12.82 -32.91 -8.29
CA ASP A 50 -12.54 -34.32 -8.09
C ASP A 50 -11.36 -34.75 -8.99
N GLY A 51 -10.23 -35.08 -8.35
CA GLY A 51 -9.00 -35.48 -9.03
C GLY A 51 -7.88 -34.43 -9.07
N VAL A 52 -8.03 -33.28 -8.39
CA VAL A 52 -6.89 -32.37 -8.15
C VAL A 52 -5.82 -33.12 -7.33
N ARG A 53 -4.69 -33.44 -7.99
CA ARG A 53 -3.62 -34.28 -7.42
C ARG A 53 -2.63 -33.52 -6.53
N THR A 54 -2.79 -32.21 -6.38
CA THR A 54 -1.91 -31.37 -5.56
C THR A 54 -2.51 -31.18 -4.19
N ALA A 55 -1.64 -31.15 -3.17
CA ALA A 55 -2.07 -30.87 -1.80
C ALA A 55 -2.68 -29.45 -1.73
N ILE A 56 -3.81 -29.33 -1.03
CA ILE A 56 -4.57 -28.09 -0.87
C ILE A 56 -3.82 -27.17 0.08
N GLN A 57 -3.53 -25.94 -0.35
CA GLN A 57 -2.83 -24.97 0.48
C GLN A 57 -3.76 -24.35 1.53
N ILE A 58 -3.40 -24.51 2.81
CA ILE A 58 -4.12 -23.93 3.94
C ILE A 58 -3.20 -23.15 4.87
N GLY A 59 -3.69 -22.04 5.40
CA GLY A 59 -3.07 -21.27 6.46
C GLY A 59 -3.53 -21.74 7.83
N VAL A 60 -2.62 -21.96 8.76
CA VAL A 60 -2.92 -22.36 10.14
C VAL A 60 -2.18 -21.46 11.11
N ASP A 61 -2.86 -20.99 12.14
CA ASP A 61 -2.20 -20.22 13.20
C ASP A 61 -1.17 -21.09 13.93
N VAL A 62 0.02 -20.55 14.19
CA VAL A 62 1.11 -21.24 14.89
C VAL A 62 0.68 -21.73 16.28
N GLU A 63 -0.34 -21.13 16.90
CA GLU A 63 -0.91 -21.62 18.17
C GLU A 63 -1.43 -23.07 18.08
N PHE A 64 -1.75 -23.55 16.88
CA PHE A 64 -2.22 -24.91 16.62
C PHE A 64 -1.13 -25.84 16.05
N GLN A 65 0.14 -25.41 16.02
CA GLN A 65 1.23 -26.21 15.47
C GLN A 65 1.40 -27.58 16.17
N TRP A 66 1.02 -27.68 17.44
CA TRP A 66 1.01 -28.94 18.21
C TRP A 66 0.05 -30.01 17.66
N LYS A 67 -0.91 -29.64 16.79
CA LYS A 67 -1.80 -30.57 16.07
C LYS A 67 -1.21 -31.05 14.74
N SER A 68 0.06 -30.75 14.45
CA SER A 68 0.70 -31.04 13.15
C SER A 68 0.57 -32.50 12.71
N ASP A 69 0.67 -33.45 13.63
CA ASP A 69 0.58 -34.89 13.31
C ASP A 69 -0.83 -35.38 12.95
N SER A 70 -1.86 -34.56 13.19
CA SER A 70 -3.26 -34.88 12.91
C SER A 70 -3.77 -34.37 11.56
N TRP A 71 -2.93 -33.69 10.78
CA TRP A 71 -3.33 -33.17 9.48
C TRP A 71 -3.33 -34.25 8.41
N ASP A 72 -4.39 -34.26 7.62
CA ASP A 72 -4.48 -35.08 6.43
C ASP A 72 -3.39 -34.68 5.42
N LYS A 73 -2.75 -35.68 4.80
CA LYS A 73 -1.72 -35.50 3.77
C LYS A 73 -2.24 -34.81 2.51
N LYS A 74 -3.56 -34.67 2.36
CA LYS A 74 -4.17 -33.86 1.30
C LYS A 74 -3.91 -32.36 1.45
N PHE A 75 -3.39 -31.89 2.59
CA PHE A 75 -3.10 -30.46 2.82
C PHE A 75 -1.61 -30.14 2.78
N GLU A 76 -1.29 -28.99 2.15
CA GLU A 76 -0.02 -28.30 2.32
C GLU A 76 -0.23 -27.18 3.35
N VAL A 77 0.38 -27.33 4.53
CA VAL A 77 0.11 -26.46 5.68
C VAL A 77 1.12 -25.32 5.76
N PHE A 78 0.60 -24.09 5.78
CA PHE A 78 1.36 -22.86 5.91
C PHE A 78 1.08 -22.22 7.28
N PHE A 79 2.04 -22.28 8.19
CA PHE A 79 1.90 -21.65 9.50
C PHE A 79 2.07 -20.13 9.43
N TYR A 80 1.18 -19.41 10.10
CA TYR A 80 1.28 -17.96 10.27
C TYR A 80 1.23 -17.54 11.73
N VAL A 81 1.79 -16.37 12.02
CA VAL A 81 1.63 -15.68 13.32
C VAL A 81 0.59 -14.59 13.18
N ASN A 82 -0.37 -14.53 14.12
CA ASN A 82 -1.37 -13.47 14.23
C ASN A 82 -1.09 -12.58 15.45
N ASP A 83 -0.19 -11.61 15.28
CA ASP A 83 0.21 -10.67 16.33
C ASP A 83 -0.83 -9.54 16.47
N THR A 84 -1.30 -9.27 17.69
CA THR A 84 -2.30 -8.22 17.96
C THR A 84 -1.79 -6.82 17.69
N GLU A 85 -0.47 -6.59 17.77
CA GLU A 85 0.16 -5.29 17.52
C GLU A 85 0.37 -4.99 16.04
N LYS A 86 0.03 -5.96 15.16
CA LYS A 86 0.23 -5.87 13.71
C LYS A 86 -1.07 -6.03 12.96
N ASP A 87 -1.20 -5.42 11.79
CA ASP A 87 -2.40 -5.52 10.96
C ASP A 87 -2.30 -6.57 9.83
N TYR A 88 -1.36 -7.51 9.96
CA TYR A 88 -1.11 -8.57 8.99
C TYR A 88 -0.89 -9.94 9.64
N LEU A 89 -1.13 -11.00 8.87
CA LEU A 89 -0.72 -12.37 9.16
C LEU A 89 0.70 -12.59 8.62
N ASP A 90 1.57 -13.20 9.43
CA ASP A 90 2.99 -13.43 9.08
C ASP A 90 3.28 -14.91 8.83
N PHE A 91 3.29 -15.30 7.56
CA PHE A 91 3.56 -16.65 7.10
C PHE A 91 5.07 -16.90 7.02
N ARG A 92 5.57 -17.76 7.90
CA ARG A 92 7.01 -18.09 8.02
C ARG A 92 7.42 -19.22 7.08
N THR A 93 7.20 -19.01 5.80
CA THR A 93 7.63 -19.89 4.70
C THR A 93 9.10 -19.66 4.34
N GLU A 94 9.66 -20.50 3.46
CA GLU A 94 11.01 -20.29 2.88
C GLU A 94 11.18 -18.86 2.34
N ARG A 95 10.17 -18.38 1.60
CA ARG A 95 10.02 -16.97 1.22
C ARG A 95 8.93 -16.34 2.06
N ARG A 96 9.32 -15.76 3.21
CA ARG A 96 8.40 -15.10 4.16
C ARG A 96 7.33 -14.31 3.43
N LYS A 97 6.08 -14.50 3.84
CA LYS A 97 4.92 -13.81 3.27
C LYS A 97 4.15 -13.08 4.36
N ILE A 98 3.68 -11.88 4.07
CA ILE A 98 2.73 -11.18 4.92
C ILE A 98 1.50 -10.77 4.11
N ILE A 99 0.30 -10.89 4.68
CA ILE A 99 -0.95 -10.41 4.07
C ILE A 99 -1.76 -9.65 5.11
N PRO A 100 -2.59 -8.66 4.71
CA PRO A 100 -3.51 -8.01 5.65
C PRO A 100 -4.33 -9.05 6.40
N LYS A 101 -4.59 -8.85 7.69
CA LYS A 101 -5.40 -9.81 8.48
C LYS A 101 -6.88 -9.43 8.61
N ASN A 102 -7.21 -8.19 8.25
CA ASN A 102 -8.57 -7.65 8.30
C ASN A 102 -9.27 -7.85 6.96
N PHE A 103 -9.68 -9.08 6.67
CA PHE A 103 -10.53 -9.40 5.52
C PHE A 103 -11.71 -10.27 5.96
N PRO A 104 -12.89 -10.11 5.36
CA PRO A 104 -14.06 -10.87 5.74
C PRO A 104 -13.91 -12.34 5.33
N THR A 105 -14.33 -13.24 6.21
CA THR A 105 -14.33 -14.69 5.97
C THR A 105 -15.67 -15.31 6.30
N GLN A 106 -16.09 -16.31 5.52
CA GLN A 106 -17.18 -17.21 5.86
C GLN A 106 -16.60 -18.51 6.41
N ARG A 107 -17.19 -19.01 7.50
CA ARG A 107 -16.80 -20.29 8.10
C ARG A 107 -17.67 -21.43 7.55
N ILE A 108 -17.05 -22.49 7.07
CA ILE A 108 -17.69 -23.75 6.67
C ILE A 108 -16.93 -24.89 7.36
N GLY A 109 -17.56 -25.53 8.35
CA GLY A 109 -16.84 -26.42 9.27
C GLY A 109 -15.75 -25.64 10.03
N ASN A 110 -14.50 -26.12 9.94
CA ASN A 110 -13.32 -25.42 10.46
C ASN A 110 -12.56 -24.63 9.37
N LEU A 111 -13.05 -24.60 8.13
CA LEU A 111 -12.45 -23.82 7.06
C LEU A 111 -12.96 -22.37 7.08
N LEU A 112 -12.03 -21.42 7.09
CA LEU A 112 -12.26 -19.99 6.93
C LEU A 112 -12.00 -19.65 5.46
N ILE A 113 -13.03 -19.17 4.77
CA ILE A 113 -12.99 -18.87 3.34
C ILE A 113 -13.12 -17.35 3.17
N PRO A 114 -12.15 -16.66 2.55
CA PRO A 114 -12.28 -15.25 2.21
C PRO A 114 -13.55 -15.00 1.40
N THR A 115 -14.35 -14.00 1.79
CA THR A 115 -15.61 -13.69 1.08
C THR A 115 -15.45 -12.70 -0.05
N VAL A 116 -14.35 -11.94 -0.10
CA VAL A 116 -14.02 -11.07 -1.23
C VAL A 116 -12.79 -11.67 -1.93
N ILE A 117 -13.02 -12.76 -2.66
CA ILE A 117 -11.97 -13.62 -3.21
C ILE A 117 -10.97 -12.86 -4.11
N PRO A 118 -11.40 -12.01 -5.08
CA PRO A 118 -10.47 -11.24 -5.91
C PRO A 118 -9.46 -10.43 -5.10
N ILE A 119 -9.91 -9.74 -4.06
CA ILE A 119 -9.05 -8.93 -3.20
C ILE A 119 -8.08 -9.79 -2.40
N PHE A 120 -8.57 -10.90 -1.85
CA PHE A 120 -7.70 -11.83 -1.14
C PHE A 120 -6.62 -12.41 -2.06
N LEU A 121 -6.96 -12.75 -3.30
CA LEU A 121 -6.00 -13.22 -4.29
C LEU A 121 -4.94 -12.16 -4.62
N GLU A 122 -5.31 -10.88 -4.67
CA GLU A 122 -4.36 -9.77 -4.80
C GLU A 122 -3.47 -9.63 -3.56
N PHE A 123 -3.99 -9.77 -2.34
CA PHE A 123 -3.15 -9.83 -1.13
C PHE A 123 -2.11 -10.94 -1.24
N TRP A 124 -2.55 -12.15 -1.59
CA TRP A 124 -1.67 -13.29 -1.70
C TRP A 124 -0.65 -13.16 -2.83
N HIS A 125 -1.05 -12.57 -3.96
CA HIS A 125 -0.16 -12.29 -5.09
C HIS A 125 0.99 -11.34 -4.68
N ARG A 126 0.72 -10.38 -3.78
CA ARG A 126 1.68 -9.39 -3.30
C ARG A 126 2.43 -9.78 -2.04
N ALA A 127 2.11 -10.94 -1.47
CA ALA A 127 2.47 -11.28 -0.10
C ALA A 127 3.98 -11.39 0.18
N ASN A 128 4.83 -11.51 -0.84
CA ASN A 128 6.27 -11.71 -0.64
C ASN A 128 6.86 -10.55 0.18
N TYR A 129 7.42 -10.87 1.33
CA TYR A 129 7.93 -9.87 2.25
C TYR A 129 9.31 -9.35 1.80
N VAL A 130 9.45 -8.03 1.82
CA VAL A 130 10.73 -7.35 1.63
C VAL A 130 11.10 -6.62 2.93
N PRO A 131 12.27 -6.89 3.53
CA PRO A 131 12.72 -6.16 4.70
C PRO A 131 13.26 -4.78 4.32
N CYS A 132 13.07 -3.82 5.24
CA CYS A 132 13.86 -2.59 5.27
C CYS A 132 15.32 -2.88 5.68
N ARG A 133 16.22 -1.92 5.46
CA ARG A 133 17.65 -2.02 5.75
C ARG A 133 18.02 -1.76 7.21
N ASN A 134 17.11 -1.20 8.00
CA ASN A 134 17.32 -0.88 9.42
C ASN A 134 18.62 -0.10 9.70
N MET A 135 18.91 0.89 8.86
CA MET A 135 20.14 1.67 8.94
C MET A 135 20.01 2.75 10.00
N THR A 136 21.08 2.93 10.79
CA THR A 136 21.22 4.12 11.63
C THR A 136 21.87 5.22 10.79
N ILE A 137 21.17 6.35 10.67
CA ILE A 137 21.62 7.48 9.86
C ILE A 137 22.31 8.50 10.74
N LYS A 138 23.56 8.83 10.41
CA LYS A 138 24.25 9.98 11.00
C LYS A 138 23.61 11.24 10.44
N ARG A 139 22.83 11.90 11.28
CA ARG A 139 22.17 13.15 10.92
C ARG A 139 23.14 14.29 11.11
N ASP A 140 23.19 15.19 10.13
CA ASP A 140 23.78 16.50 10.38
C ASP A 140 22.83 17.17 11.37
N SER A 141 23.22 17.26 12.65
CA SER A 141 22.43 18.03 13.63
C SER A 141 22.09 19.36 12.97
N PRO A 142 20.82 19.78 12.97
CA PRO A 142 20.51 21.14 12.61
C PRO A 142 21.42 22.01 13.49
N ARG A 143 22.20 22.91 12.90
CA ARG A 143 22.83 24.02 13.64
C ARG A 143 21.80 24.90 14.38
N LEU A 144 20.53 24.49 14.40
CA LEU A 144 19.37 25.05 15.06
C LEU A 144 19.03 24.35 16.40
N GLU A 145 19.70 23.25 16.79
CA GLU A 145 19.60 22.73 18.16
C GLU A 145 20.01 23.79 19.21
N THR A 146 20.88 24.72 18.82
CA THR A 146 21.27 25.87 19.65
C THR A 146 20.21 26.97 19.76
N PHE A 147 19.18 26.99 18.90
CA PHE A 147 18.12 28.01 18.94
C PHE A 147 16.74 27.43 18.54
N PRO A 148 16.09 26.65 19.43
CA PRO A 148 14.79 26.02 19.18
C PRO A 148 13.69 27.01 18.78
N PHE A 149 13.79 28.26 19.28
CA PHE A 149 12.83 29.31 18.96
C PHE A 149 12.88 29.69 17.46
N LEU A 150 14.08 29.75 16.86
CA LEU A 150 14.27 30.14 15.46
C LEU A 150 13.78 29.05 14.50
N GLN A 151 13.85 27.78 14.94
CA GLN A 151 13.40 26.63 14.17
C GLN A 151 11.90 26.69 13.86
N LYS A 152 11.07 27.21 14.78
CA LYS A 152 9.63 27.45 14.57
C LYS A 152 9.32 28.54 13.54
N TYR A 153 10.25 29.48 13.32
CA TYR A 153 10.09 30.54 12.32
C TYR A 153 10.68 30.18 10.95
N ILE A 154 11.58 29.19 10.88
CA ILE A 154 12.26 28.72 9.66
C ILE A 154 11.59 27.47 9.08
N LEU A 155 11.12 26.55 9.93
CA LEU A 155 10.25 25.44 9.55
C LEU A 155 8.82 25.96 9.43
N LYS A 156 8.26 25.97 8.21
CA LYS A 156 6.85 26.33 8.01
C LYS A 156 5.91 25.30 8.65
N ASP A 157 6.29 24.03 8.63
CA ASP A 157 5.52 22.92 9.21
C ASP A 157 6.39 22.08 10.16
N PRO A 158 5.86 21.63 11.31
CA PRO A 158 6.59 20.76 12.24
C PRO A 158 6.79 19.36 11.64
N PRO A 159 7.89 18.65 11.99
CA PRO A 159 8.05 17.25 11.64
C PRO A 159 6.90 16.39 12.17
N ILE A 160 6.55 15.34 11.44
CA ILE A 160 5.40 14.49 11.76
C ILE A 160 5.76 13.39 12.78
N PRO A 161 4.83 12.99 13.68
CA PRO A 161 5.05 11.93 14.66
C PRO A 161 5.02 10.53 14.00
N PRO A 162 6.13 9.78 13.88
CA PRO A 162 6.22 8.60 13.01
C PRO A 162 5.14 7.54 13.24
N ARG A 163 4.90 7.15 14.50
CA ARG A 163 3.94 6.09 14.83
C ARG A 163 2.49 6.49 14.54
N GLU A 164 2.12 7.73 14.84
CA GLU A 164 0.77 8.24 14.62
C GLU A 164 0.53 8.47 13.12
N SER A 165 1.49 9.07 12.42
CA SER A 165 1.46 9.27 10.98
C SER A 165 1.32 7.95 10.22
N VAL A 166 2.04 6.89 10.62
CA VAL A 166 1.92 5.56 9.99
C VAL A 166 0.55 4.92 10.29
N ARG A 167 -0.04 5.14 11.47
CA ARG A 167 -1.43 4.69 11.73
C ARG A 167 -2.44 5.40 10.85
N HIS A 168 -2.26 6.71 10.62
CA HIS A 168 -3.09 7.43 9.65
C HIS A 168 -2.89 6.87 8.23
N LEU A 169 -1.64 6.61 7.82
CA LEU A 169 -1.36 6.00 6.53
C LEU A 169 -2.04 4.62 6.37
N ALA A 170 -1.99 3.78 7.40
CA ALA A 170 -2.65 2.47 7.43
C ALA A 170 -4.17 2.59 7.36
N ALA A 171 -4.76 3.56 8.07
CA ALA A 171 -6.19 3.83 8.00
C ALA A 171 -6.63 4.32 6.61
N LEU A 172 -5.82 5.11 5.92
CA LEU A 172 -6.08 5.54 4.54
C LEU A 172 -5.99 4.35 3.57
N ARG A 173 -4.95 3.52 3.71
CA ARG A 173 -4.80 2.25 2.96
C ARG A 173 -6.05 1.38 3.10
N ASP A 174 -6.56 1.19 4.32
CA ASP A 174 -7.76 0.37 4.54
C ASP A 174 -9.00 0.97 3.86
N GLN A 175 -9.12 2.31 3.82
CA GLN A 175 -10.19 2.97 3.07
C GLN A 175 -10.03 2.76 1.56
N MET A 176 -8.81 2.82 1.02
CA MET A 176 -8.53 2.56 -0.41
C MET A 176 -8.85 1.11 -0.80
N LEU A 177 -8.54 0.15 0.07
CA LEU A 177 -8.80 -1.28 -0.19
C LEU A 177 -10.30 -1.59 -0.37
N ARG A 178 -11.19 -0.83 0.28
CA ARG A 178 -12.64 -0.96 0.10
C ARG A 178 -13.12 -0.61 -1.31
N PHE A 179 -12.30 0.09 -2.09
CA PHE A 179 -12.56 0.46 -3.48
C PHE A 179 -11.70 -0.35 -4.46
N GLY A 180 -11.06 -1.43 -3.98
CA GLY A 180 -10.16 -2.26 -4.78
C GLY A 180 -8.84 -1.57 -5.13
N ILE A 181 -8.47 -0.49 -4.43
CA ILE A 181 -7.24 0.25 -4.67
C ILE A 181 -6.14 -0.24 -3.75
N PHE A 182 -4.98 -0.60 -4.32
CA PHE A 182 -3.80 -1.07 -3.60
C PHE A 182 -2.70 0.00 -3.63
N PRO A 183 -2.60 0.88 -2.62
CA PRO A 183 -1.59 1.94 -2.60
C PRO A 183 -0.22 1.40 -2.21
N PHE A 184 0.85 1.94 -2.80
CA PHE A 184 2.22 1.61 -2.42
C PHE A 184 2.94 2.82 -1.86
N LEU A 185 3.93 2.57 -1.00
CA LEU A 185 4.77 3.64 -0.46
C LEU A 185 5.52 4.33 -1.60
N ASN A 186 5.55 5.66 -1.59
CA ASN A 186 6.26 6.46 -2.57
C ASN A 186 7.19 7.47 -1.89
N GLY A 187 8.01 8.17 -2.68
CA GLY A 187 8.73 9.37 -2.23
C GLY A 187 9.55 9.20 -0.95
N GLY A 188 9.48 10.22 -0.07
CA GLY A 188 10.23 10.26 1.18
C GLY A 188 9.78 9.18 2.17
N THR A 189 8.50 8.79 2.10
CA THR A 189 7.95 7.70 2.91
C THR A 189 8.58 6.35 2.54
N PHE A 190 8.69 6.07 1.26
CA PHE A 190 9.33 4.87 0.76
C PHE A 190 10.82 4.82 1.10
N LEU A 191 11.54 5.94 0.95
CA LEU A 191 12.94 6.03 1.37
C LEU A 191 13.09 5.80 2.88
N GLY A 192 12.26 6.43 3.70
CA GLY A 192 12.27 6.27 5.15
C GLY A 192 12.08 4.82 5.57
N TRP A 193 11.05 4.17 5.01
CA TRP A 193 10.83 2.73 5.20
C TRP A 193 12.07 1.93 4.80
N PHE A 194 12.53 2.05 3.55
CA PHE A 194 13.59 1.20 3.03
C PHE A 194 14.90 1.38 3.79
N ARG A 195 15.22 2.62 4.18
CA ARG A 195 16.48 2.97 4.81
C ARG A 195 16.46 2.75 6.33
N GLU A 196 15.45 3.25 7.03
CA GLU A 196 15.44 3.41 8.49
C GLU A 196 14.35 2.56 9.18
N CYS A 197 13.54 1.80 8.43
CA CYS A 197 12.38 1.07 8.95
C CYS A 197 11.35 1.97 9.66
N THR A 198 11.35 3.27 9.34
CA THR A 198 10.53 4.28 10.01
C THR A 198 10.33 5.49 9.11
N VAL A 199 9.68 6.53 9.62
CA VAL A 199 9.51 7.82 8.92
C VAL A 199 10.78 8.66 9.07
N ILE A 200 11.23 9.31 8.01
CA ILE A 200 12.39 10.21 8.05
C ILE A 200 12.10 11.35 9.06
N PRO A 201 12.90 11.54 10.13
CA PRO A 201 12.47 12.40 11.25
C PRO A 201 12.32 13.89 10.99
N HIS A 202 12.77 14.38 9.83
CA HIS A 202 12.63 15.78 9.43
C HIS A 202 11.62 15.97 8.29
N THR A 203 10.87 14.94 7.90
CA THR A 203 9.80 15.05 6.91
C THR A 203 8.53 15.65 7.52
N THR A 204 7.72 16.28 6.66
CA THR A 204 6.52 17.03 7.05
C THR A 204 5.23 16.39 6.51
N ASP A 205 5.35 15.35 5.71
CA ASP A 205 4.29 14.67 4.96
C ASP A 205 4.61 13.17 4.79
N MET A 206 3.62 12.44 4.27
CA MET A 206 3.75 11.05 3.85
C MET A 206 3.26 10.91 2.40
N ASP A 207 3.79 9.94 1.67
CA ASP A 207 3.52 9.75 0.25
C ASP A 207 3.03 8.32 -0.04
N LEU A 208 1.91 8.23 -0.73
CA LEU A 208 1.43 7.03 -1.40
C LEU A 208 1.36 7.26 -2.89
N ALA A 209 1.45 6.19 -3.65
CA ALA A 209 1.08 6.21 -5.05
C ALA A 209 0.14 5.05 -5.38
N ILE A 210 -0.65 5.24 -6.42
CA ILE A 210 -1.53 4.24 -7.02
C ILE A 210 -1.36 4.28 -8.53
N PHE A 211 -1.59 3.15 -9.21
CA PHE A 211 -1.61 3.18 -10.66
C PHE A 211 -2.75 4.07 -11.16
N SER A 212 -2.48 4.87 -12.18
CA SER A 212 -3.48 5.75 -12.80
C SER A 212 -4.69 4.98 -13.33
N GLU A 213 -4.46 3.74 -13.77
CA GLU A 213 -5.44 2.79 -14.29
C GLU A 213 -6.31 2.19 -13.17
N ASN A 214 -5.91 2.37 -11.92
CA ASN A 214 -6.69 1.99 -10.72
C ASN A 214 -7.31 3.21 -10.04
N TRP A 215 -7.27 4.40 -10.67
CA TRP A 215 -8.01 5.54 -10.17
C TRP A 215 -9.51 5.24 -10.14
N ASN A 216 -10.14 5.48 -8.99
CA ASN A 216 -11.57 5.27 -8.80
C ASN A 216 -12.21 6.60 -8.37
N THR A 217 -13.12 7.12 -9.18
CA THR A 217 -13.85 8.37 -8.88
C THR A 217 -14.71 8.23 -7.63
N GLU A 218 -15.30 7.05 -7.36
CA GLU A 218 -16.09 6.80 -6.15
C GLU A 218 -15.24 6.90 -4.89
N PHE A 219 -13.96 6.48 -4.94
CA PHE A 219 -13.03 6.68 -3.83
C PHE A 219 -12.79 8.17 -3.58
N PHE A 220 -12.61 8.97 -4.64
CA PHE A 220 -12.44 10.41 -4.50
C PHE A 220 -13.69 11.08 -3.91
N GLU A 221 -14.88 10.71 -4.39
CA GLU A 221 -16.16 11.17 -3.82
C GLU A 221 -16.31 10.74 -2.35
N PHE A 222 -15.88 9.53 -2.01
CA PHE A 222 -15.89 9.04 -0.64
C PHE A 222 -15.01 9.89 0.29
N LEU A 223 -13.86 10.40 -0.17
CA LEU A 223 -13.00 11.29 0.63
C LEU A 223 -13.73 12.57 1.08
N TRP A 224 -14.72 13.03 0.30
CA TRP A 224 -15.58 14.18 0.63
C TRP A 224 -16.73 13.85 1.59
N SER A 225 -17.01 12.56 1.78
CA SER A 225 -18.11 12.11 2.64
C SER A 225 -17.79 12.28 4.14
N LYS A 226 -18.85 12.24 4.95
CA LYS A 226 -18.73 12.17 6.42
C LYS A 226 -18.11 10.84 6.90
N GLN A 227 -18.15 9.79 6.07
CA GLN A 227 -17.67 8.46 6.40
C GLN A 227 -16.14 8.32 6.26
N SER A 228 -15.52 9.13 5.39
CA SER A 228 -14.06 9.16 5.28
C SER A 228 -13.42 9.59 6.60
N LYS A 229 -12.29 8.98 6.96
CA LYS A 229 -11.49 9.39 8.13
C LYS A 229 -10.58 10.58 7.81
N PHE A 230 -10.58 11.00 6.54
CA PHE A 230 -9.72 12.04 5.99
C PHE A 230 -10.55 13.14 5.34
N ARG A 231 -9.91 14.27 5.11
CA ARG A 231 -10.44 15.41 4.36
C ARG A 231 -9.44 15.83 3.29
N VAL A 232 -9.93 16.20 2.12
CA VAL A 232 -9.10 16.58 0.96
C VAL A 232 -8.58 18.01 1.14
N LYS A 233 -7.30 18.17 1.48
CA LYS A 233 -6.65 19.48 1.70
C LYS A 233 -6.35 20.17 0.38
N ARG A 234 -5.83 19.43 -0.59
CA ARG A 234 -5.35 19.96 -1.86
C ARG A 234 -5.52 18.94 -2.97
N GLN A 235 -5.79 19.44 -4.17
CA GLN A 235 -5.70 18.69 -5.42
C GLN A 235 -4.79 19.46 -6.37
N LEU A 236 -3.85 18.74 -6.98
CA LEU A 236 -2.98 19.22 -8.04
C LEU A 236 -3.16 18.39 -9.32
N GLY A 237 -3.01 19.02 -10.47
CA GLY A 237 -3.06 18.35 -11.78
C GLY A 237 -4.47 17.93 -12.22
N MET A 238 -4.53 17.14 -13.28
CA MET A 238 -5.75 16.51 -13.78
C MET A 238 -5.59 14.99 -13.74
N VAL A 239 -6.66 14.23 -13.59
CA VAL A 239 -6.60 12.74 -13.48
C VAL A 239 -5.77 12.11 -14.59
N ASN A 240 -5.81 12.64 -15.81
CA ASN A 240 -5.05 12.16 -16.96
C ASN A 240 -3.65 12.81 -17.13
N ASP A 241 -3.29 13.77 -16.28
CA ASP A 241 -2.02 14.50 -16.35
C ASP A 241 -1.62 15.08 -14.98
N SER A 242 -0.63 14.44 -14.36
CA SER A 242 0.07 14.95 -13.19
C SER A 242 -0.79 15.11 -11.93
N TYR A 243 -1.75 14.20 -11.72
CA TYR A 243 -2.68 14.25 -10.59
C TYR A 243 -2.04 13.87 -9.25
N GLU A 244 -2.34 14.68 -8.23
CA GLU A 244 -1.98 14.47 -6.83
C GLU A 244 -3.14 14.96 -5.94
N VAL A 245 -3.47 14.19 -4.91
CA VAL A 245 -4.42 14.60 -3.87
C VAL A 245 -3.75 14.53 -2.50
N THR A 246 -3.71 15.67 -1.81
CA THR A 246 -3.28 15.73 -0.41
C THR A 246 -4.48 15.58 0.50
N VAL A 247 -4.43 14.61 1.41
CA VAL A 247 -5.44 14.44 2.45
C VAL A 247 -4.86 14.69 3.85
N LEU A 248 -5.74 15.07 4.78
CA LEU A 248 -5.42 15.20 6.20
C LEU A 248 -6.33 14.29 7.02
N PRO A 249 -5.83 13.63 8.09
CA PRO A 249 -6.71 12.94 9.02
C PRO A 249 -7.64 13.94 9.71
N LYS A 250 -8.88 13.53 9.97
CA LYS A 250 -9.88 14.33 10.70
C LYS A 250 -9.62 14.38 12.21
N THR A 251 -8.83 13.44 12.74
CA THR A 251 -8.48 13.31 14.16
C THR A 251 -6.99 13.06 14.31
N GLY A 252 -6.42 13.41 15.47
CA GLY A 252 -4.97 13.26 15.72
C GLY A 252 -4.12 14.34 15.05
N PHE A 253 -2.82 14.08 14.94
CA PHE A 253 -1.87 14.99 14.29
C PHE A 253 -2.20 15.12 12.79
N PRO A 254 -2.33 16.35 12.24
CA PRO A 254 -2.76 16.59 10.86
C PRO A 254 -1.64 16.31 9.86
N THR A 255 -1.16 15.08 9.80
CA THR A 255 -0.14 14.61 8.86
C THR A 255 -0.70 14.75 7.43
N PRO A 256 -0.12 15.60 6.57
CA PRO A 256 -0.42 15.59 5.14
C PRO A 256 -0.01 14.24 4.55
N ILE A 257 -0.92 13.64 3.79
CA ILE A 257 -0.64 12.42 3.01
C ILE A 257 -0.93 12.73 1.55
N ASP A 258 0.11 12.72 0.72
CA ASP A 258 0.02 12.95 -0.72
C ASP A 258 -0.21 11.61 -1.44
N ILE A 259 -1.25 11.57 -2.26
CA ILE A 259 -1.63 10.41 -3.09
C ILE A 259 -1.33 10.77 -4.55
N PHE A 260 -0.30 10.17 -5.12
CA PHE A 260 0.10 10.38 -6.50
C PHE A 260 -0.50 9.33 -7.43
N LEU A 261 -0.85 9.74 -8.66
CA LEU A 261 -1.10 8.78 -9.74
C LEU A 261 0.20 8.44 -10.46
N LEU A 262 0.49 7.14 -10.53
CA LEU A 262 1.60 6.56 -11.25
C LEU A 262 1.13 6.14 -12.65
N TYR A 263 1.51 6.92 -13.64
CA TYR A 263 1.13 6.76 -15.04
C TYR A 263 2.09 5.85 -15.79
N GLU A 264 1.58 5.19 -16.83
CA GLU A 264 2.42 4.56 -17.84
C GLU A 264 3.03 5.59 -18.81
N GLY A 265 4.23 5.30 -19.26
CA GLY A 265 4.89 6.04 -20.34
C GLY A 265 5.70 5.09 -21.21
N ARG A 266 5.90 5.47 -22.46
CA ARG A 266 6.72 4.71 -23.41
C ARG A 266 7.79 5.60 -24.02
N ASN A 267 9.03 5.13 -24.02
CA ASN A 267 10.10 5.80 -24.74
C ASN A 267 10.02 5.38 -26.21
N TYR A 268 9.56 6.28 -27.08
CA TYR A 268 9.40 5.98 -28.50
C TYR A 268 10.72 5.75 -29.25
N THR A 269 11.86 6.16 -28.67
CA THR A 269 13.19 5.92 -29.28
C THR A 269 13.71 4.53 -28.96
N THR A 270 13.59 4.09 -27.71
CA THR A 270 14.11 2.78 -27.26
C THR A 270 13.05 1.68 -27.25
N GLY A 271 11.78 2.03 -27.40
CA GLY A 271 10.62 1.13 -27.25
C GLY A 271 10.31 0.74 -25.80
N ALA A 272 11.12 1.18 -24.82
CA ALA A 272 11.01 0.76 -23.43
C ALA A 272 9.90 1.49 -22.68
N ASP A 273 9.16 0.75 -21.86
CA ASP A 273 8.16 1.31 -20.97
C ASP A 273 8.82 1.93 -19.73
N TYR A 274 8.12 2.85 -19.09
CA TYR A 274 8.50 3.46 -17.83
C TYR A 274 7.24 3.88 -17.06
N ARG A 275 7.42 4.23 -15.79
CA ARG A 275 6.34 4.78 -14.97
C ARG A 275 6.69 6.18 -14.51
N TRP A 276 5.70 7.01 -14.23
CA TRP A 276 5.97 8.36 -13.75
C TRP A 276 4.86 8.92 -12.87
N VAL A 277 5.21 9.71 -11.87
CA VAL A 277 4.26 10.58 -11.16
C VAL A 277 4.46 12.03 -11.60
N GLY A 278 3.41 12.84 -11.50
CA GLY A 278 3.47 14.25 -11.84
C GLY A 278 3.94 15.12 -10.68
N GLY A 279 4.45 16.29 -11.01
CA GLY A 279 4.58 17.41 -10.09
C GLY A 279 4.07 18.68 -10.76
N THR A 280 3.27 19.46 -10.03
CA THR A 280 2.67 20.70 -10.55
C THR A 280 3.12 21.87 -9.70
N ALA A 281 3.87 22.80 -10.30
CA ALA A 281 4.24 24.03 -9.64
C ALA A 281 3.09 25.04 -9.64
N ILE A 282 3.14 25.99 -8.70
CA ILE A 282 2.12 27.05 -8.53
C ILE A 282 1.97 27.91 -9.80
N ASP A 283 3.03 28.06 -10.60
CA ASP A 283 3.01 28.78 -11.87
C ASP A 283 2.48 27.94 -13.05
N GLY A 284 2.05 26.70 -12.78
CA GLY A 284 1.57 25.72 -13.75
C GLY A 284 2.65 24.93 -14.46
N GLN A 285 3.93 25.11 -14.15
CA GLN A 285 5.00 24.28 -14.70
C GLN A 285 4.81 22.82 -14.25
N LYS A 286 4.80 21.90 -15.22
CA LYS A 286 4.65 20.46 -14.99
C LYS A 286 6.00 19.78 -14.96
N TYR A 287 6.09 18.74 -14.15
CA TYR A 287 7.25 17.88 -13.96
C TYR A 287 6.83 16.41 -13.98
N LYS A 288 7.73 15.56 -14.43
CA LYS A 288 7.60 14.10 -14.39
C LYS A 288 8.73 13.53 -13.56
N TYR A 289 8.41 12.79 -12.52
CA TYR A 289 9.35 11.93 -11.81
C TYR A 289 9.33 10.59 -12.50
N ILE A 290 10.41 10.24 -13.21
CA ILE A 290 10.50 9.02 -13.99
C ILE A 290 11.00 7.88 -13.11
N TYR A 291 10.33 6.74 -13.20
CA TYR A 291 10.68 5.49 -12.56
C TYR A 291 10.91 4.43 -13.64
N PRO A 292 11.72 3.39 -13.35
CA PRO A 292 11.79 2.23 -14.24
C PRO A 292 10.40 1.57 -14.33
N PRO A 293 10.16 0.68 -15.32
CA PRO A 293 9.02 -0.22 -15.29
C PRO A 293 8.75 -0.73 -13.88
N TYR A 294 7.49 -0.67 -13.47
CA TYR A 294 7.14 -1.15 -12.14
C TYR A 294 7.35 -2.68 -12.13
N ASP A 295 8.17 -3.14 -11.20
CA ASP A 295 8.36 -4.57 -10.94
C ASP A 295 7.19 -5.09 -10.09
N PRO A 296 7.02 -6.41 -9.90
CA PRO A 296 5.91 -6.91 -9.09
C PRO A 296 5.85 -6.26 -7.70
N TYR A 297 4.64 -6.18 -7.17
CA TYR A 297 4.42 -5.71 -5.80
C TYR A 297 4.87 -6.75 -4.78
N CYS A 298 5.59 -6.28 -3.78
CA CYS A 298 5.93 -7.00 -2.56
C CYS A 298 5.28 -6.32 -1.35
N SER A 299 5.21 -7.03 -0.23
CA SER A 299 4.70 -6.51 1.03
C SER A 299 5.84 -6.11 1.96
N ALA A 300 5.58 -5.06 2.75
CA ALA A 300 6.52 -4.44 3.66
C ALA A 300 5.86 -4.20 5.02
N ASP A 301 6.67 -4.26 6.08
CA ASP A 301 6.28 -3.77 7.42
C ASP A 301 6.82 -2.36 7.60
N LEU A 302 5.95 -1.43 7.97
CA LEU A 302 6.31 -0.13 8.49
C LEU A 302 5.67 0.05 9.87
N LEU A 303 6.48 -0.07 10.92
CA LEU A 303 6.07 0.09 12.31
C LEU A 303 4.85 -0.77 12.72
N GLY A 304 4.80 -2.02 12.24
CA GLY A 304 3.70 -2.95 12.54
C GLY A 304 2.53 -2.91 11.56
N HIS A 305 2.59 -2.04 10.56
CA HIS A 305 1.55 -1.90 9.53
C HIS A 305 2.03 -2.41 8.16
N ILE A 306 1.20 -3.20 7.47
CA ILE A 306 1.50 -3.71 6.14
C ILE A 306 1.31 -2.65 5.06
N PHE A 307 2.27 -2.53 4.16
CA PHE A 307 2.16 -1.72 2.94
C PHE A 307 2.70 -2.48 1.73
N TRP A 308 2.41 -1.97 0.54
CA TRP A 308 2.97 -2.48 -0.70
C TRP A 308 4.13 -1.60 -1.17
N VAL A 309 5.11 -2.26 -1.77
CA VAL A 309 6.34 -1.66 -2.30
C VAL A 309 6.78 -2.41 -3.54
N THR A 310 7.70 -1.84 -4.29
CA THR A 310 8.51 -2.55 -5.29
C THR A 310 9.27 -3.73 -4.64
N CYS A 311 9.35 -4.86 -5.33
CA CYS A 311 10.19 -5.98 -4.90
C CYS A 311 11.71 -5.70 -5.03
N THR A 312 12.10 -4.63 -5.72
CA THR A 312 13.49 -4.20 -5.96
C THR A 312 13.75 -2.79 -5.42
N PRO A 313 13.56 -2.55 -4.11
CA PRO A 313 13.52 -1.19 -3.56
C PRO A 313 14.80 -0.38 -3.79
N GLU A 314 15.96 -1.04 -3.75
CA GLU A 314 17.26 -0.40 -3.97
C GLU A 314 17.38 0.23 -5.37
N VAL A 315 16.80 -0.40 -6.40
CA VAL A 315 16.81 0.10 -7.77
C VAL A 315 16.03 1.41 -7.85
N LYS A 316 14.85 1.47 -7.22
CA LYS A 316 13.99 2.65 -7.22
C LYS A 316 14.63 3.79 -6.42
N VAL A 317 15.09 3.54 -5.19
CA VAL A 317 15.72 4.61 -4.38
C VAL A 317 17.02 5.11 -5.00
N THR A 318 17.80 4.26 -5.65
CA THR A 318 19.04 4.68 -6.32
C THR A 318 18.75 5.56 -7.53
N LEU A 319 17.68 5.30 -8.27
CA LEU A 319 17.27 6.15 -9.38
C LEU A 319 16.80 7.53 -8.89
N GLU A 320 15.96 7.55 -7.85
CA GLU A 320 15.34 8.77 -7.34
C GLU A 320 16.35 9.65 -6.55
N TYR A 321 17.08 9.05 -5.62
CA TYR A 321 17.96 9.76 -4.69
C TYR A 321 19.45 9.68 -5.05
N GLY A 322 19.83 8.85 -6.02
CA GLY A 322 21.21 8.63 -6.46
C GLY A 322 21.98 7.65 -5.57
N THR A 323 23.23 7.37 -5.93
CA THR A 323 24.11 6.39 -5.24
C THR A 323 24.42 6.73 -3.77
N ARG A 324 24.05 7.90 -3.28
CA ARG A 324 24.22 8.33 -1.89
C ARG A 324 22.88 8.43 -1.14
N TRP A 325 21.86 7.68 -1.56
CA TRP A 325 20.53 7.64 -0.92
C TRP A 325 20.58 7.28 0.58
N TYR A 326 21.62 6.57 1.00
CA TYR A 326 21.88 6.18 2.39
C TYR A 326 22.45 7.31 3.26
N THR A 327 22.71 8.50 2.70
CA THR A 327 23.18 9.66 3.47
C THR A 327 22.01 10.53 3.89
N ASP A 328 22.10 11.17 5.06
CA ASP A 328 21.09 12.14 5.46
C ASP A 328 21.12 13.34 4.51
N ARG A 329 19.94 13.73 4.07
CA ARG A 329 19.70 14.99 3.37
C ARG A 329 18.49 15.61 4.00
N ASN A 330 18.73 16.70 4.73
CA ASN A 330 17.66 17.42 5.40
C ASN A 330 16.56 17.81 4.40
N SER A 331 15.32 17.40 4.66
CA SER A 331 14.17 17.61 3.77
C SER A 331 13.89 19.09 3.52
N LEU A 332 14.34 20.00 4.39
CA LEU A 332 14.24 21.46 4.18
C LEU A 332 15.08 21.98 3.03
N LYS A 333 16.13 21.23 2.65
CA LYS A 333 16.99 21.55 1.52
C LYS A 333 16.57 20.76 0.27
N TYR A 334 15.50 19.96 0.37
CA TYR A 334 15.02 19.19 -0.75
C TYR A 334 14.27 20.10 -1.73
N VAL A 335 14.70 20.07 -2.98
CA VAL A 335 14.09 20.82 -4.08
C VAL A 335 13.45 19.80 -4.99
N TRP A 336 12.15 19.58 -4.79
CA TRP A 336 11.39 18.50 -5.42
C TRP A 336 11.48 18.52 -6.96
N ASN A 337 11.42 19.70 -7.56
CA ASN A 337 11.48 19.88 -9.02
C ASN A 337 12.89 19.81 -9.62
N ALA A 338 13.91 19.60 -8.79
CA ALA A 338 15.30 19.41 -9.19
C ALA A 338 15.84 18.03 -8.75
N ALA A 339 14.95 17.11 -8.37
CA ALA A 339 15.33 15.73 -8.07
C ALA A 339 15.90 15.04 -9.32
N ARG A 340 16.73 14.00 -9.12
CA ARG A 340 17.57 13.42 -10.18
C ARG A 340 16.79 12.78 -11.31
N ASN A 341 15.63 12.24 -10.99
CA ASN A 341 14.73 11.57 -11.92
C ASN A 341 13.62 12.49 -12.44
N VAL A 342 13.72 13.81 -12.22
CA VAL A 342 12.71 14.79 -12.65
C VAL A 342 13.04 15.40 -13.99
N VAL A 343 12.05 15.47 -14.87
CA VAL A 343 12.10 16.20 -16.14
C VAL A 343 10.92 17.17 -16.25
N ARG A 344 11.09 18.27 -16.98
CA ARG A 344 9.97 19.17 -17.32
C ARG A 344 9.01 18.47 -18.28
N ASN A 345 7.71 18.72 -18.11
CA ASN A 345 6.65 18.07 -18.88
C ASN A 345 5.65 19.08 -19.49
N GLY A 346 6.11 20.29 -19.81
CA GLY A 346 5.24 21.36 -20.31
C GLY A 346 4.58 22.17 -19.19
N ARG A 347 3.48 22.85 -19.49
CA ARG A 347 2.83 23.80 -18.56
C ARG A 347 1.31 23.72 -18.70
N PHE A 348 0.58 23.84 -17.59
CA PHE A 348 -0.85 24.12 -17.63
C PHE A 348 -1.09 25.58 -17.97
N SER A 349 -2.15 25.87 -18.74
CA SER A 349 -2.59 27.24 -18.99
C SER A 349 -3.09 27.89 -17.70
N GLU A 350 -3.06 29.22 -17.62
CA GLU A 350 -3.60 29.94 -16.46
C GLU A 350 -5.07 29.62 -16.20
N LYS A 351 -5.85 29.38 -17.26
CA LYS A 351 -7.25 28.97 -17.14
C LYS A 351 -7.36 27.61 -16.44
N GLN A 352 -6.61 26.60 -16.91
CA GLN A 352 -6.57 25.29 -16.25
C GLN A 352 -6.10 25.38 -14.80
N MET A 353 -5.09 26.22 -14.51
CA MET A 353 -4.61 26.44 -13.15
C MET A 353 -5.69 26.96 -12.22
N ARG A 354 -6.54 27.89 -12.69
CA ARG A 354 -7.62 28.48 -11.89
C ARG A 354 -8.82 27.55 -11.73
N ASP A 355 -9.18 26.83 -12.79
CA ASP A 355 -10.47 26.15 -12.86
C ASP A 355 -10.39 24.69 -12.41
N ASP A 356 -9.29 23.98 -12.70
CA ASP A 356 -9.24 22.51 -12.62
C ASP A 356 -8.01 21.96 -11.86
N VAL A 357 -6.85 22.62 -12.00
CA VAL A 357 -5.54 22.02 -11.69
C VAL A 357 -5.05 22.32 -10.29
N TYR A 358 -5.30 23.50 -9.72
CA TYR A 358 -4.79 23.86 -8.39
C TYR A 358 -5.96 24.21 -7.48
N ASN A 359 -6.37 23.25 -6.66
CA ASN A 359 -7.46 23.45 -5.71
C ASN A 359 -6.95 23.25 -4.28
N GLU A 360 -7.11 24.27 -3.44
CA GLU A 360 -6.87 24.18 -1.99
C GLU A 360 -8.18 24.38 -1.25
N TYR A 361 -8.47 23.49 -0.31
CA TYR A 361 -9.71 23.47 0.43
C TYR A 361 -9.48 23.87 1.89
N ARG A 362 -10.31 24.79 2.37
CA ARG A 362 -10.27 25.28 3.75
C ARG A 362 -11.27 24.50 4.60
N PHE A 363 -10.94 24.34 5.88
CA PHE A 363 -11.73 23.57 6.85
C PHE A 363 -11.93 24.31 8.15
#